data_AF-A0A1A8IZA7-F1
#
_entry.id   AF-A0A1A8IZA7-F1
#
_cell.length_a   1.000
_cell.length_b   1.000
_cell.length_c   1.000
_cell.angle_alpha   90.00
_cell.angle_beta   90.00
_cell.angle_gamma   90.00
#
_symmetry.space_group_name_H-M   'P 1'
#
loop_
_entity.id
_entity.type
_entity.pdbx_description
1 polymer ?
#
loop_
_entity_poly.entity_id
_entity_poly.type
_entity_poly.pdbx_seq_one_letter_code
_entity_poly.pdbx_strand_id
1 'polypeptide(L)'
;MDETSPLVSPLRDPVDFSYCPTEPTSPRGAFGNTPGSVVRLPAGSPDRNRERQPLLDRDRGNTSRDPHRNEFPEDPEFRDIIRKAERAIEEGIYPERIYQGSSGSYFVKDSQGKIIGVFKPKNEEPYGHLNPKWTKWLQKLCCPCCFGRDCLVLNQGYLSEAGASLVDQKLELNIVPRTKVVYLASETFNYSAIDRVKSRGKKLALEKVPKVGQRFHRIGLPPKIGSFQLFVDGYKDADFWLRRFEAEPLPENTNRQLLLQFERLVVLDYIIRNTGR
;
A
#
# COMPACT_ATOMS: atom_id res chain seq x y z
N MET A 1 45.83 -12.48 -40.95
CA MET A 1 47.23 -12.59 -40.49
C MET A 1 47.26 -12.82 -38.99
N ASP A 2 46.55 -13.87 -38.54
CA ASP A 2 47.13 -15.19 -38.27
C ASP A 2 48.25 -15.17 -37.23
N GLU A 3 48.00 -15.69 -36.02
CA GLU A 3 48.29 -17.09 -35.60
C GLU A 3 49.79 -17.30 -35.31
N THR A 4 50.29 -17.95 -34.25
CA THR A 4 49.79 -18.56 -33.01
C THR A 4 51.03 -19.12 -32.29
N SER A 5 51.21 -18.88 -30.98
CA SER A 5 51.84 -19.84 -30.02
C SER A 5 53.34 -20.23 -30.26
N PRO A 6 54.02 -21.07 -29.42
CA PRO A 6 53.58 -21.81 -28.23
C PRO A 6 54.54 -21.82 -26.98
N LEU A 7 54.17 -22.63 -25.97
CA LEU A 7 54.98 -23.23 -24.87
C LEU A 7 55.31 -22.38 -23.61
N VAL A 8 55.35 -22.91 -22.37
CA VAL A 8 54.56 -23.95 -21.63
C VAL A 8 54.90 -23.85 -20.12
N SER A 9 53.96 -24.18 -19.20
CA SER A 9 54.07 -24.12 -17.72
C SER A 9 54.88 -25.31 -17.09
N PRO A 10 55.01 -25.52 -15.74
CA PRO A 10 53.98 -25.62 -14.66
C PRO A 10 54.30 -24.70 -13.43
N LEU A 11 53.74 -24.73 -12.20
CA LEU A 11 52.72 -25.51 -11.44
C LEU A 11 51.55 -24.58 -10.99
N ARG A 12 50.40 -24.93 -10.38
CA ARG A 12 49.84 -26.04 -9.54
C ARG A 12 50.04 -25.90 -8.00
N ASP A 13 49.04 -26.02 -7.11
CA ASP A 13 47.60 -26.44 -7.20
C ASP A 13 46.69 -25.61 -6.25
N PRO A 14 45.35 -25.73 -6.37
CA PRO A 14 44.53 -26.03 -5.18
C PRO A 14 43.57 -27.23 -5.38
N VAL A 15 43.04 -27.77 -4.26
CA VAL A 15 42.40 -29.10 -4.16
C VAL A 15 40.86 -29.08 -4.32
N ASP A 16 40.34 -30.18 -4.89
CA ASP A 16 38.93 -30.50 -5.15
C ASP A 16 37.99 -30.62 -3.92
N PHE A 17 36.67 -30.63 -4.18
CA PHE A 17 35.83 -31.82 -3.89
C PHE A 17 34.48 -31.84 -4.66
N SER A 18 34.48 -32.58 -5.78
CA SER A 18 33.43 -33.46 -6.36
C SER A 18 31.90 -33.19 -6.23
N TYR A 19 31.18 -33.45 -7.33
CA TYR A 19 29.74 -33.79 -7.35
C TYR A 19 29.43 -34.90 -8.40
N CYS A 20 28.20 -35.45 -8.40
CA CYS A 20 27.62 -36.47 -9.32
C CYS A 20 27.96 -37.98 -9.06
N PRO A 21 27.11 -38.96 -9.50
CA PRO A 21 25.75 -39.23 -9.00
C PRO A 21 25.42 -40.76 -8.85
N THR A 22 24.13 -41.11 -8.71
CA THR A 22 23.44 -42.45 -8.87
C THR A 22 23.03 -43.29 -7.64
N GLU A 23 21.80 -43.83 -7.71
CA GLU A 23 21.18 -44.92 -6.92
C GLU A 23 21.71 -46.32 -7.39
N PRO A 24 21.44 -47.50 -6.73
CA PRO A 24 20.27 -47.85 -5.89
C PRO A 24 20.50 -48.86 -4.71
N THR A 25 19.38 -49.42 -4.22
CA THR A 25 19.17 -50.67 -3.42
C THR A 25 19.19 -50.66 -1.88
N SER A 26 18.35 -51.55 -1.31
CA SER A 26 17.89 -51.64 0.07
C SER A 26 18.31 -52.96 0.74
N PRO A 27 18.27 -53.08 2.08
CA PRO A 27 17.56 -54.25 2.62
C PRO A 27 16.68 -54.01 3.86
N ARG A 28 15.45 -54.55 3.75
CA ARG A 28 14.56 -55.21 4.74
C ARG A 28 14.84 -55.08 6.26
N GLY A 29 13.78 -54.73 7.00
CA GLY A 29 13.70 -54.83 8.48
C GLY A 29 12.28 -54.77 9.05
N ALA A 30 11.47 -55.79 8.73
CA ALA A 30 10.38 -56.39 9.51
C ALA A 30 9.46 -55.57 10.46
N PHE A 31 8.18 -55.47 10.04
CA PHE A 31 6.93 -55.84 10.72
C PHE A 31 6.63 -55.43 12.19
N GLY A 32 5.41 -54.96 12.51
CA GLY A 32 4.27 -54.77 11.59
C GLY A 32 3.01 -54.14 12.21
N ASN A 33 2.07 -53.81 11.32
CA ASN A 33 0.70 -53.38 11.61
C ASN A 33 -0.24 -54.21 10.72
N THR A 34 -1.37 -54.66 11.25
CA THR A 34 -2.50 -55.20 10.47
C THR A 34 -3.43 -54.05 10.07
N PRO A 35 -3.60 -53.73 8.77
CA PRO A 35 -4.54 -52.71 8.32
C PRO A 35 -5.93 -53.31 8.08
N GLY A 36 -6.93 -52.88 8.84
CA GLY A 36 -8.26 -53.50 8.80
C GLY A 36 -9.37 -52.70 9.49
N SER A 37 -9.35 -51.37 9.44
CA SER A 37 -10.50 -50.55 9.85
C SER A 37 -10.60 -49.27 9.03
N VAL A 38 -11.76 -49.08 8.37
CA VAL A 38 -12.03 -47.94 7.50
C VAL A 38 -12.87 -46.92 8.27
N VAL A 39 -12.25 -45.83 8.71
CA VAL A 39 -12.97 -44.70 9.32
C VAL A 39 -13.40 -43.72 8.24
N ARG A 40 -14.70 -43.65 7.95
CA ARG A 40 -15.30 -42.64 7.06
C ARG A 40 -15.35 -41.28 7.77
N LEU A 41 -14.61 -40.30 7.27
CA LEU A 41 -14.82 -38.89 7.60
C LEU A 41 -15.73 -38.24 6.54
N PRO A 42 -16.73 -37.43 6.93
CA PRO A 42 -17.62 -36.77 5.97
C PRO A 42 -16.91 -35.63 5.23
N ALA A 43 -17.24 -35.46 3.95
CA ALA A 43 -16.60 -34.48 3.06
C ALA A 43 -17.07 -33.04 3.36
N GLY A 44 -16.31 -32.33 4.21
CA GLY A 44 -16.34 -30.87 4.29
C GLY A 44 -15.30 -30.27 3.33
N SER A 45 -15.75 -29.42 2.40
CA SER A 45 -14.87 -28.77 1.43
C SER A 45 -13.90 -27.77 2.08
N PRO A 46 -12.58 -27.85 1.81
CA PRO A 46 -11.63 -26.85 2.29
C PRO A 46 -11.65 -25.62 1.36
N ASP A 47 -12.33 -24.57 1.80
CA ASP A 47 -12.30 -23.26 1.12
C ASP A 47 -10.91 -22.63 1.24
N ARG A 48 -10.13 -22.73 0.15
CA ARG A 48 -8.70 -22.40 0.05
C ARG A 48 -8.37 -20.89 0.15
N ASN A 49 -9.30 -20.05 0.58
CA ASN A 49 -9.18 -18.59 0.55
C ASN A 49 -9.00 -17.90 1.92
N ARG A 50 -8.99 -18.63 3.03
CA ARG A 50 -8.90 -18.03 4.38
C ARG A 50 -7.52 -17.47 4.76
N GLU A 51 -6.44 -17.98 4.20
CA GLU A 51 -5.07 -17.54 4.55
C GLU A 51 -4.68 -16.16 3.99
N ARG A 52 -5.55 -15.53 3.18
CA ARG A 52 -5.29 -14.22 2.54
C ARG A 52 -6.08 -13.05 3.14
N GLN A 53 -6.64 -13.22 4.34
CA GLN A 53 -7.36 -12.17 5.05
C GLN A 53 -6.57 -11.76 6.31
N PRO A 54 -6.36 -10.46 6.57
CA PRO A 54 -5.75 -10.03 7.82
C PRO A 54 -6.65 -10.42 8.98
N LEU A 55 -6.06 -10.99 10.04
CA LEU A 55 -6.75 -11.35 11.28
C LEU A 55 -7.14 -10.09 12.05
N LEU A 56 -8.26 -9.49 11.66
CA LEU A 56 -8.96 -8.48 12.46
C LEU A 56 -9.85 -9.18 13.49
N ASP A 57 -9.96 -8.58 14.68
CA ASP A 57 -10.50 -9.22 15.87
C ASP A 57 -11.88 -9.85 15.68
N ARG A 58 -12.02 -11.03 16.28
CA ARG A 58 -13.27 -11.80 16.29
C ARG A 58 -14.16 -11.35 17.44
N ASP A 59 -14.44 -10.06 17.47
CA ASP A 59 -15.06 -9.41 18.63
C ASP A 59 -16.55 -9.80 18.79
N ARG A 60 -16.85 -10.49 19.89
CA ARG A 60 -18.19 -10.95 20.26
C ARG A 60 -18.84 -9.90 21.16
N GLY A 61 -19.39 -8.82 20.60
CA GLY A 61 -20.12 -7.88 21.47
C GLY A 61 -20.59 -6.57 20.84
N ASN A 62 -21.79 -6.59 20.26
CA ASN A 62 -22.78 -5.52 20.29
C ASN A 62 -22.30 -4.05 20.50
N THR A 63 -21.57 -3.49 19.52
CA THR A 63 -21.83 -2.10 19.10
C THR A 63 -21.83 -2.04 17.57
N SER A 64 -22.84 -1.41 16.99
CA SER A 64 -22.86 -1.08 15.56
C SER A 64 -21.93 0.11 15.29
N ARG A 65 -20.63 -0.05 15.54
CA ARG A 65 -19.61 0.90 15.05
C ARG A 65 -19.76 1.00 13.53
N ASP A 66 -20.15 2.17 13.04
CA ASP A 66 -20.11 2.42 11.59
C ASP A 66 -18.64 2.30 11.15
N PRO A 67 -18.28 1.29 10.32
CA PRO A 67 -16.88 1.00 10.01
C PRO A 67 -16.21 2.07 9.13
N HIS A 68 -16.92 3.16 8.81
CA HIS A 68 -16.42 4.31 8.07
C HIS A 68 -16.13 5.53 8.96
N ARG A 69 -16.27 5.42 10.29
CA ARG A 69 -15.89 6.51 11.18
C ARG A 69 -14.37 6.61 11.34
N ASN A 70 -13.86 7.81 11.08
CA ASN A 70 -12.46 8.18 11.25
C ASN A 70 -12.12 8.44 12.74
N GLU A 71 -12.29 7.42 13.58
CA GLU A 71 -11.98 7.44 15.01
C GLU A 71 -10.51 7.06 15.25
N PHE A 72 -9.71 7.99 15.79
CA PHE A 72 -8.32 7.77 16.20
C PHE A 72 -8.14 8.22 17.66
N PRO A 73 -8.55 7.42 18.66
CA PRO A 73 -8.41 7.76 20.08
C PRO A 73 -6.94 7.92 20.51
N GLU A 74 -6.03 7.18 19.87
CA GLU A 74 -4.59 7.21 20.12
C GLU A 74 -3.85 8.37 19.43
N ASP A 75 -4.50 9.08 18.50
CA ASP A 75 -3.92 10.24 17.79
C ASP A 75 -4.99 11.34 17.60
N PRO A 76 -5.31 12.09 18.66
CA PRO A 76 -6.34 13.14 18.63
C PRO A 76 -6.04 14.25 17.62
N GLU A 77 -4.75 14.54 17.40
CA GLU A 77 -4.31 15.57 16.46
C GLU A 77 -4.57 15.14 15.00
N PHE A 78 -4.20 13.91 14.63
CA PHE A 78 -4.53 13.37 13.31
C PHE A 78 -6.05 13.32 13.09
N ARG A 79 -6.82 12.88 14.09
CA ARG A 79 -8.30 12.92 14.05
C ARG A 79 -8.83 14.33 13.76
N ASP A 80 -8.28 15.35 14.42
CA ASP A 80 -8.75 16.72 14.25
C ASP A 80 -8.31 17.34 12.90
N ILE A 81 -7.23 16.82 12.28
CA ILE A 81 -6.90 17.10 10.86
C ILE A 81 -7.92 16.44 9.91
N ILE A 82 -8.30 15.18 10.14
CA ILE A 82 -9.34 14.52 9.33
C ILE A 82 -10.69 15.25 9.43
N ARG A 83 -11.07 15.72 10.62
CA ARG A 83 -12.27 16.55 10.81
C ARG A 83 -12.23 17.89 10.05
N LYS A 84 -11.05 18.49 9.88
CA LYS A 84 -10.87 19.68 9.03
C LYS A 84 -11.08 19.34 7.55
N ALA A 85 -10.58 18.19 7.09
CA ALA A 85 -10.82 17.70 5.73
C ALA A 85 -12.30 17.39 5.45
N GLU A 86 -12.98 16.72 6.39
CA GLU A 86 -14.41 16.42 6.31
C GLU A 86 -15.24 17.71 6.21
N ARG A 87 -14.98 18.67 7.10
CA ARG A 87 -15.66 19.99 7.09
C ARG A 87 -15.42 20.76 5.79
N ALA A 88 -14.18 20.80 5.29
CA ALA A 88 -13.85 21.49 4.04
C ALA A 88 -14.66 20.93 2.87
N ILE A 89 -14.81 19.60 2.80
CA ILE A 89 -15.63 18.91 1.80
C ILE A 89 -17.12 19.26 1.94
N GLU A 90 -17.65 19.33 3.17
CA GLU A 90 -19.04 19.76 3.44
C GLU A 90 -19.29 21.21 3.02
N GLU A 91 -18.29 22.08 3.18
CA GLU A 91 -18.28 23.49 2.75
C GLU A 91 -18.02 23.66 1.23
N GLY A 92 -17.83 22.56 0.48
CA GLY A 92 -17.61 22.57 -0.97
C GLY A 92 -16.16 22.79 -1.41
N ILE A 93 -15.20 22.80 -0.49
CA ILE A 93 -13.76 22.88 -0.74
C ILE A 93 -13.23 21.46 -0.92
N TYR A 94 -13.28 20.97 -2.16
CA TYR A 94 -12.96 19.59 -2.48
C TYR A 94 -11.45 19.30 -2.64
N PRO A 95 -11.00 18.08 -2.32
CA PRO A 95 -9.67 17.59 -2.68
C PRO A 95 -9.36 17.70 -4.17
N GLU A 96 -8.18 18.20 -4.50
CA GLU A 96 -7.72 18.42 -5.87
C GLU A 96 -6.82 17.28 -6.35
N ARG A 97 -6.99 16.85 -7.60
CA ARG A 97 -6.26 15.71 -8.15
C ARG A 97 -4.80 16.06 -8.44
N ILE A 98 -3.88 15.22 -8.00
CA ILE A 98 -2.46 15.33 -8.33
C ILE A 98 -2.25 14.70 -9.71
N TYR A 99 -1.86 15.50 -10.71
CA TYR A 99 -1.64 15.04 -12.09
C TYR A 99 -0.22 14.50 -12.32
N GLN A 100 0.76 15.00 -11.56
CA GLN A 100 2.14 14.52 -11.56
C GLN A 100 2.23 13.29 -10.63
N GLY A 101 2.23 12.09 -11.20
CA GLY A 101 2.39 10.83 -10.44
C GLY A 101 1.50 9.67 -10.91
N SER A 102 1.26 8.71 -10.01
CA SER A 102 0.28 7.64 -10.22
C SER A 102 -1.14 8.20 -10.33
N SER A 103 -1.96 7.64 -11.22
CA SER A 103 -3.41 7.90 -11.19
C SER A 103 -3.99 7.46 -9.85
N GLY A 104 -4.74 8.36 -9.19
CA GLY A 104 -5.44 8.09 -7.92
C GLY A 104 -4.81 8.73 -6.68
N SER A 105 -4.40 10.01 -6.74
CA SER A 105 -3.90 10.76 -5.58
C SER A 105 -4.45 12.18 -5.57
N TYR A 106 -4.73 12.70 -4.37
CA TYR A 106 -5.44 13.97 -4.17
C TYR A 106 -4.79 14.80 -3.07
N PHE A 107 -4.58 16.10 -3.29
CA PHE A 107 -4.32 17.07 -2.23
C PHE A 107 -5.63 17.38 -1.51
N VAL A 108 -5.69 17.08 -0.22
CA VAL A 108 -6.83 17.38 0.64
C VAL A 108 -6.59 18.73 1.32
N LYS A 109 -7.65 19.54 1.39
CA LYS A 109 -7.61 20.92 1.88
C LYS A 109 -8.42 21.08 3.17
N ASP A 110 -8.13 22.12 3.93
CA ASP A 110 -9.00 22.62 5.00
C ASP A 110 -9.98 23.70 4.49
N SER A 111 -10.82 24.21 5.39
CA SER A 111 -11.78 25.29 5.14
C SER A 111 -11.17 26.62 4.66
N GLN A 112 -9.85 26.78 4.70
CA GLN A 112 -9.12 27.95 4.19
C GLN A 112 -8.46 27.66 2.84
N GLY A 113 -8.63 26.45 2.29
CA GLY A 113 -8.00 26.00 1.07
C GLY A 113 -6.53 25.59 1.24
N LYS A 114 -5.97 25.59 2.46
CA LYS A 114 -4.60 25.11 2.69
C LYS A 114 -4.56 23.59 2.53
N ILE A 115 -3.53 23.09 1.84
CA ILE A 115 -3.26 21.64 1.75
C ILE A 115 -2.85 21.11 3.13
N ILE A 116 -3.57 20.11 3.63
CA ILE A 116 -3.36 19.47 4.94
C ILE A 116 -2.97 17.99 4.83
N GLY A 117 -3.18 17.37 3.67
CA GLY A 117 -2.77 15.98 3.45
C GLY A 117 -2.83 15.53 2.00
N VAL A 118 -2.28 14.34 1.76
CA VAL A 118 -2.41 13.61 0.49
C VAL A 118 -3.25 12.37 0.74
N PHE A 119 -4.34 12.22 -0.02
CA PHE A 119 -5.22 11.07 0.04
C PHE A 119 -5.10 10.18 -1.21
N LYS A 120 -4.89 8.88 -0.99
CA LYS A 120 -4.75 7.86 -2.04
C LYS A 120 -5.85 6.80 -1.87
N PRO A 121 -7.02 6.95 -2.55
CA PRO A 121 -8.11 5.98 -2.43
C PRO A 121 -7.77 4.64 -3.10
N LYS A 122 -7.92 3.55 -2.35
CA LYS A 122 -7.64 2.16 -2.76
C LYS A 122 -8.14 1.82 -4.16
N ASN A 123 -9.41 2.14 -4.45
CA ASN A 123 -10.05 1.73 -5.69
C ASN A 123 -9.61 2.52 -6.95
N GLU A 124 -8.76 3.54 -6.80
CA GLU A 124 -8.17 4.31 -7.89
C GLU A 124 -6.67 4.03 -8.10
N GLU A 125 -6.03 3.23 -7.24
CA GLU A 125 -4.63 2.80 -7.38
C GLU A 125 -4.35 2.20 -8.78
N PRO A 126 -3.07 2.09 -9.22
CA PRO A 126 -2.69 1.50 -10.52
C PRO A 126 -3.31 0.16 -10.91
N TYR A 127 -3.82 -0.63 -9.95
CA TYR A 127 -4.52 -1.90 -10.16
C TYR A 127 -5.95 -1.91 -9.59
N GLY A 128 -6.45 -0.77 -9.15
CA GLY A 128 -7.81 -0.57 -8.68
C GLY A 128 -8.82 -0.64 -9.84
N HIS A 129 -10.01 -1.19 -9.56
CA HIS A 129 -11.08 -1.38 -10.54
C HIS A 129 -11.50 -0.08 -11.26
N LEU A 130 -11.32 1.09 -10.63
CA LEU A 130 -11.68 2.39 -11.18
C LEU A 130 -10.47 3.20 -11.68
N ASN A 131 -9.32 2.56 -11.96
CA ASN A 131 -8.20 3.29 -12.58
C ASN A 131 -8.51 3.63 -14.05
N PRO A 132 -8.45 4.90 -14.47
CA PRO A 132 -8.73 5.28 -15.86
C PRO A 132 -7.65 4.84 -16.87
N LYS A 133 -6.50 4.31 -16.43
CA LYS A 133 -5.43 3.81 -17.32
C LYS A 133 -5.69 2.35 -17.74
N TRP A 134 -6.61 2.16 -18.69
CA TRP A 134 -6.96 0.88 -19.34
C TRP A 134 -5.73 0.09 -19.86
N THR A 135 -4.65 0.79 -20.22
CA THR A 135 -3.38 0.22 -20.72
C THR A 135 -2.74 -0.83 -19.81
N LYS A 136 -2.98 -0.81 -18.49
CA LYS A 136 -2.44 -1.85 -17.58
C LYS A 136 -3.16 -3.19 -17.67
N TRP A 137 -4.40 -3.23 -18.16
CA TRP A 137 -5.11 -4.49 -18.41
C TRP A 137 -4.53 -5.24 -19.61
N LEU A 138 -4.15 -4.52 -20.67
CA LEU A 138 -3.49 -5.09 -21.85
C LEU A 138 -2.09 -5.65 -21.50
N GLN A 139 -1.32 -4.93 -20.68
CA GLN A 139 -0.02 -5.41 -20.19
C GLN A 139 -0.15 -6.73 -19.39
N LYS A 140 -1.22 -6.86 -18.59
CA LYS A 140 -1.55 -8.06 -17.81
C LYS A 140 -1.86 -9.30 -18.66
N LEU A 141 -2.18 -9.11 -19.95
CA LEU A 141 -2.52 -10.19 -20.88
C LEU A 141 -1.34 -10.58 -21.81
N CYS A 142 -0.36 -9.69 -22.00
CA CYS A 142 0.61 -9.82 -23.09
C CYS A 142 2.07 -10.12 -22.64
N CYS A 143 2.44 -9.85 -21.38
CA CYS A 143 3.81 -10.13 -20.86
C CYS A 143 3.82 -10.40 -19.34
N PRO A 144 3.59 -11.65 -18.88
CA PRO A 144 3.59 -12.00 -17.46
C PRO A 144 4.97 -12.00 -16.77
N CYS A 145 6.06 -11.72 -17.50
CA CYS A 145 7.44 -11.82 -16.99
C CYS A 145 8.21 -10.48 -16.96
N CYS A 146 7.68 -9.42 -17.57
CA CYS A 146 8.46 -8.20 -17.86
C CYS A 146 7.90 -6.90 -17.27
N PHE A 147 6.62 -6.85 -16.86
CA PHE A 147 5.97 -5.60 -16.45
C PHE A 147 4.98 -5.77 -15.29
N GLY A 148 5.52 -5.92 -14.08
CA GLY A 148 4.77 -5.92 -12.83
C GLY A 148 5.70 -6.01 -11.63
N ARG A 149 5.38 -5.33 -10.53
CA ARG A 149 5.98 -5.65 -9.23
C ARG A 149 5.23 -6.85 -8.65
N ASP A 150 5.36 -8.02 -9.27
CA ASP A 150 4.56 -9.21 -8.95
C ASP A 150 4.91 -9.82 -7.58
N CYS A 151 5.98 -9.34 -6.95
CA CYS A 151 6.29 -9.55 -5.53
C CYS A 151 5.40 -8.74 -4.56
N LEU A 152 4.56 -7.82 -5.04
CA LEU A 152 3.63 -7.02 -4.23
C LEU A 152 2.20 -7.56 -4.30
N VAL A 153 1.50 -7.52 -3.17
CA VAL A 153 0.08 -7.87 -3.11
C VAL A 153 -0.75 -6.80 -3.83
N LEU A 154 -1.58 -7.23 -4.78
CA LEU A 154 -2.46 -6.33 -5.54
C LEU A 154 -3.41 -5.52 -4.64
N ASN A 155 -3.59 -4.24 -4.97
CA ASN A 155 -4.62 -3.37 -4.40
C ASN A 155 -4.51 -3.19 -2.86
N GLN A 156 -3.28 -3.18 -2.35
CA GLN A 156 -2.92 -2.90 -0.96
C GLN A 156 -1.93 -1.73 -0.82
N GLY A 157 -1.80 -0.85 -1.83
CA GLY A 157 -0.88 0.28 -1.80
C GLY A 157 -1.12 1.18 -0.57
N TYR A 158 -2.37 1.53 -0.31
CA TYR A 158 -2.76 2.29 0.88
C TYR A 158 -2.37 1.63 2.23
N LEU A 159 -2.29 0.30 2.31
CA LEU A 159 -1.79 -0.41 3.50
C LEU A 159 -0.27 -0.34 3.59
N SER A 160 0.44 -0.39 2.47
CA SER A 160 1.89 -0.17 2.39
C SER A 160 2.26 1.23 2.89
N GLU A 161 1.49 2.25 2.51
CA GLU A 161 1.69 3.65 2.91
C GLU A 161 1.45 3.86 4.41
N ALA A 162 0.35 3.31 4.95
CA ALA A 162 0.07 3.36 6.39
C ALA A 162 1.05 2.49 7.21
N GLY A 163 1.47 1.34 6.67
CA GLY A 163 2.45 0.44 7.26
C GLY A 163 3.84 1.08 7.38
N ALA A 164 4.27 1.84 6.37
CA ALA A 164 5.52 2.60 6.44
C ALA A 164 5.51 3.63 7.59
N SER A 165 4.40 4.36 7.77
CA SER A 165 4.24 5.27 8.92
C SER A 165 4.17 4.54 10.26
N LEU A 166 3.60 3.34 10.32
CA LEU A 166 3.55 2.53 11.54
C LEU A 166 4.95 2.03 11.92
N VAL A 167 5.75 1.58 10.96
CA VAL A 167 7.15 1.16 11.18
C VAL A 167 8.02 2.34 11.59
N ASP A 168 7.87 3.49 10.92
CA ASP A 168 8.57 4.74 11.28
C ASP A 168 8.31 5.15 12.74
N GLN A 169 7.04 5.18 13.16
CA GLN A 169 6.66 5.49 14.54
C GLN A 169 7.17 4.43 15.53
N LYS A 170 7.14 3.13 15.15
CA LYS A 170 7.55 2.03 16.03
C LYS A 170 9.08 1.96 16.25
N LEU A 171 9.85 2.56 15.34
CA LEU A 171 11.31 2.68 15.38
C LEU A 171 11.79 4.10 15.72
N GLU A 172 10.87 5.01 16.03
CA GLU A 172 11.14 6.43 16.37
C GLU A 172 11.99 7.17 15.32
N LEU A 173 11.86 6.79 14.04
CA LEU A 173 12.63 7.38 12.94
C LEU A 173 12.15 8.80 12.63
N ASN A 174 10.83 9.04 12.70
CA ASN A 174 10.20 10.35 12.53
C ASN A 174 10.53 11.02 11.18
N ILE A 175 10.64 10.24 10.10
CA ILE A 175 10.90 10.71 8.73
C ILE A 175 9.71 10.53 7.79
N VAL A 176 8.76 9.65 8.11
CA VAL A 176 7.49 9.50 7.37
C VAL A 176 6.43 10.44 7.96
N PRO A 177 5.84 11.37 7.18
CA PRO A 177 4.69 12.12 7.65
C PRO A 177 3.55 11.18 8.03
N ARG A 178 2.97 11.36 9.23
CA ARG A 178 1.94 10.45 9.80
C ARG A 178 0.92 10.05 8.74
N THR A 179 0.78 8.75 8.52
CA THR A 179 -0.10 8.18 7.50
C THR A 179 -0.99 7.11 8.11
N LYS A 180 -2.32 7.29 8.04
CA LYS A 180 -3.29 6.29 8.51
C LYS A 180 -4.30 5.92 7.43
N VAL A 181 -5.04 4.84 7.65
CA VAL A 181 -6.17 4.45 6.81
C VAL A 181 -7.39 5.30 7.19
N VAL A 182 -8.00 5.93 6.20
CA VAL A 182 -9.10 6.91 6.38
C VAL A 182 -10.20 6.63 5.34
N TYR A 183 -11.44 6.95 5.69
CA TYR A 183 -12.58 6.97 4.78
C TYR A 183 -12.97 8.41 4.43
N LEU A 184 -12.92 8.78 3.14
CA LEU A 184 -13.40 10.09 2.67
C LEU A 184 -14.37 9.93 1.50
N ALA A 185 -15.36 10.82 1.41
CA ALA A 185 -16.22 10.99 0.23
C ALA A 185 -16.02 12.39 -0.33
N SER A 186 -15.87 12.56 -1.66
CA SER A 186 -15.76 13.87 -2.32
C SER A 186 -16.25 13.77 -3.76
N GLU A 187 -16.93 14.78 -4.28
CA GLU A 187 -17.39 14.79 -5.69
C GLU A 187 -16.24 14.67 -6.71
N THR A 188 -15.02 15.08 -6.32
CA THR A 188 -13.79 15.05 -7.15
C THR A 188 -13.13 13.68 -7.24
N PHE A 189 -13.50 12.71 -6.40
CA PHE A 189 -12.99 11.33 -6.50
C PHE A 189 -13.63 10.58 -7.67
N ASN A 190 -12.95 9.54 -8.19
CA ASN A 190 -13.47 8.77 -9.32
C ASN A 190 -14.54 7.75 -8.88
N TYR A 191 -15.82 8.10 -9.04
CA TYR A 191 -16.96 7.24 -8.77
C TYR A 191 -17.60 6.69 -10.05
N SER A 192 -18.20 5.50 -9.96
CA SER A 192 -18.99 4.95 -11.06
C SER A 192 -20.18 5.86 -11.41
N ALA A 193 -20.65 5.80 -12.66
CA ALA A 193 -21.86 6.52 -13.07
C ALA A 193 -23.08 6.14 -12.20
N ILE A 194 -23.16 4.87 -11.79
CA ILE A 194 -24.22 4.35 -10.93
C ILE A 194 -24.19 5.02 -9.55
N ASP A 195 -23.02 5.17 -8.94
CA ASP A 195 -22.88 5.83 -7.63
C ASP A 195 -23.23 7.32 -7.70
N ARG A 196 -22.80 8.01 -8.77
CA ARG A 196 -23.14 9.42 -9.03
C ARG A 196 -24.63 9.64 -9.26
N VAL A 197 -25.33 8.72 -9.93
CA VAL A 197 -26.79 8.79 -10.10
C VAL A 197 -27.51 8.47 -8.79
N LYS A 198 -27.08 7.43 -8.05
CA LYS A 198 -27.68 7.04 -6.76
C LYS A 198 -27.55 8.14 -5.69
N SER A 199 -26.40 8.81 -5.59
CA SER A 199 -26.20 9.89 -4.62
C SER A 199 -27.12 11.08 -4.90
N ARG A 200 -27.23 11.51 -6.18
CA ARG A 200 -28.16 12.56 -6.63
C ARG A 200 -29.62 12.17 -6.37
N GLY A 201 -30.03 10.96 -6.72
CA GLY A 201 -31.39 10.47 -6.50
C GLY A 201 -31.79 10.46 -5.02
N LYS A 202 -30.89 10.02 -4.13
CA LYS A 202 -31.10 10.07 -2.67
C LYS A 202 -31.19 11.50 -2.12
N LYS A 203 -30.33 12.41 -2.59
CA LYS A 203 -30.35 13.82 -2.18
C LYS A 203 -31.68 14.49 -2.57
N LEU A 204 -32.11 14.32 -3.83
CA LEU A 204 -33.41 14.80 -4.30
C LEU A 204 -34.60 14.17 -3.56
N ALA A 205 -34.53 12.89 -3.21
CA ALA A 205 -35.59 12.21 -2.46
C ALA A 205 -35.68 12.71 -1.00
N LEU A 206 -34.55 13.06 -0.38
CA LEU A 206 -34.52 13.73 0.94
C LEU A 206 -35.14 15.13 0.87
N GLU A 207 -34.72 15.94 -0.12
CA GLU A 207 -35.19 17.31 -0.33
C GLU A 207 -36.70 17.36 -0.64
N LYS A 208 -37.21 16.44 -1.48
CA LYS A 208 -38.62 16.42 -1.91
C LYS A 208 -39.56 15.64 -0.98
N VAL A 209 -39.07 14.59 -0.31
CA VAL A 209 -39.90 13.73 0.57
C VAL A 209 -39.11 13.36 1.84
N PRO A 210 -39.03 14.26 2.84
CA PRO A 210 -38.24 14.04 4.05
C PRO A 210 -38.55 12.71 4.78
N LYS A 211 -39.83 12.28 4.77
CA LYS A 211 -40.29 11.01 5.35
C LYS A 211 -39.69 9.76 4.68
N VAL A 212 -39.31 9.84 3.40
CA VAL A 212 -38.57 8.77 2.69
C VAL A 212 -37.07 8.96 2.86
N GLY A 213 -36.60 10.22 2.87
CA GLY A 213 -35.21 10.57 3.14
C GLY A 213 -34.66 10.02 4.45
N GLN A 214 -35.45 10.09 5.54
CA GLN A 214 -35.12 9.52 6.85
C GLN A 214 -34.84 8.00 6.84
N ARG A 215 -35.27 7.28 5.80
CA ARG A 215 -35.03 5.83 5.65
C ARG A 215 -33.69 5.52 4.97
N PHE A 216 -32.98 6.53 4.45
CA PHE A 216 -31.65 6.35 3.89
C PHE A 216 -30.57 6.46 4.97
N HIS A 217 -30.04 5.31 5.39
CA HIS A 217 -28.89 5.21 6.31
C HIS A 217 -27.64 6.00 5.86
N ARG A 218 -27.52 6.35 4.57
CA ARG A 218 -26.52 7.29 4.02
C ARG A 218 -27.06 8.09 2.85
N ILE A 219 -26.87 9.41 2.92
CA ILE A 219 -27.08 10.41 1.86
C ILE A 219 -25.71 10.78 1.28
N GLY A 220 -25.63 11.13 0.00
CA GLY A 220 -24.36 11.47 -0.66
C GLY A 220 -23.62 10.30 -1.31
N LEU A 221 -22.35 10.52 -1.66
CA LEU A 221 -21.46 9.54 -2.29
C LEU A 221 -20.88 8.56 -1.24
N PRO A 222 -20.61 7.28 -1.59
CA PRO A 222 -20.09 6.32 -0.62
C PRO A 222 -18.62 6.66 -0.24
N PRO A 223 -18.26 6.69 1.06
CA PRO A 223 -16.87 6.93 1.48
C PRO A 223 -15.91 5.88 0.90
N LYS A 224 -14.82 6.36 0.30
CA LYS A 224 -13.71 5.54 -0.20
C LYS A 224 -12.69 5.34 0.91
N ILE A 225 -12.24 4.11 1.09
CA ILE A 225 -11.06 3.79 1.91
C ILE A 225 -9.78 4.16 1.15
N GLY A 226 -8.81 4.73 1.85
CA GLY A 226 -7.48 5.05 1.31
C GLY A 226 -6.49 5.37 2.42
N SER A 227 -5.25 5.68 2.03
CA SER A 227 -4.27 6.25 2.95
C SER A 227 -4.38 7.76 2.93
N PHE A 228 -4.34 8.37 4.12
CA PHE A 228 -4.22 9.81 4.29
C PHE A 228 -2.89 10.09 4.98
N GLN A 229 -2.00 10.77 4.26
CA GLN A 229 -0.69 11.20 4.74
C GLN A 229 -0.73 12.69 5.05
N LEU A 230 -0.19 13.12 6.19
CA LEU A 230 -0.07 14.56 6.50
C LEU A 230 0.82 15.27 5.46
N PHE A 231 0.43 16.47 5.04
CA PHE A 231 1.23 17.29 4.15
C PHE A 231 2.33 18.01 4.93
N VAL A 232 3.54 18.10 4.36
CA VAL A 232 4.69 18.80 4.96
C VAL A 232 5.13 19.96 4.07
N ASP A 233 5.13 21.16 4.63
CA ASP A 233 5.53 22.40 3.94
C ASP A 233 7.06 22.52 3.82
N GLY A 234 7.54 23.22 2.79
CA GLY A 234 8.96 23.60 2.66
C GLY A 234 9.92 22.58 2.03
N TYR A 235 9.47 21.35 1.78
CA TYR A 235 10.29 20.29 1.16
C TYR A 235 10.43 20.45 -0.37
N LYS A 236 11.49 19.84 -0.91
CA LYS A 236 11.76 19.64 -2.34
C LYS A 236 12.28 18.22 -2.56
N ASP A 237 12.27 17.75 -3.80
CA ASP A 237 12.85 16.47 -4.19
C ASP A 237 14.31 16.36 -3.74
N ALA A 238 14.72 15.18 -3.28
CA ALA A 238 16.08 14.97 -2.74
C ALA A 238 17.16 15.29 -3.80
N ASP A 239 16.95 14.89 -5.05
CA ASP A 239 17.85 15.15 -6.19
C ASP A 239 18.12 16.65 -6.42
N PHE A 240 17.11 17.52 -6.22
CA PHE A 240 17.27 18.98 -6.33
C PHE A 240 18.27 19.53 -5.29
N TRP A 241 18.24 18.99 -4.07
CA TRP A 241 19.16 19.40 -3.01
C TRP A 241 20.54 18.75 -3.15
N LEU A 242 20.60 17.45 -3.45
CA LEU A 242 21.88 16.73 -3.60
C LEU A 242 22.75 17.33 -4.71
N ARG A 243 22.19 17.65 -5.89
CA ARG A 243 22.91 18.35 -6.97
C ARG A 243 23.44 19.73 -6.57
N ARG A 244 22.76 20.41 -5.64
CA ARG A 244 23.24 21.69 -5.10
C ARG A 244 24.41 21.47 -4.13
N PHE A 245 24.34 20.44 -3.30
CA PHE A 245 25.40 20.11 -2.34
C PHE A 245 26.67 19.56 -3.02
N GLU A 246 26.57 19.01 -4.24
CA GLU A 246 27.74 18.69 -5.07
C GLU A 246 28.49 19.95 -5.54
N ALA A 247 27.78 21.03 -5.85
CA ALA A 247 28.37 22.29 -6.32
C ALA A 247 28.78 23.24 -5.17
N GLU A 248 27.99 23.26 -4.10
CA GLU A 248 28.21 24.06 -2.89
C GLU A 248 28.07 23.14 -1.66
N PRO A 249 29.18 22.53 -1.20
CA PRO A 249 29.16 21.58 -0.08
C PRO A 249 28.60 22.18 1.20
N LEU A 250 27.75 21.40 1.88
CA LEU A 250 27.18 21.79 3.16
C LEU A 250 28.27 21.97 4.23
N PRO A 251 28.11 22.95 5.16
CA PRO A 251 28.93 23.02 6.37
C PRO A 251 28.87 21.70 7.14
N GLU A 252 30.01 21.25 7.69
CA GLU A 252 30.18 19.91 8.26
C GLU A 252 29.09 19.51 9.27
N ASN A 253 28.69 20.43 10.16
CA ASN A 253 27.61 20.20 11.12
C ASN A 253 26.25 19.91 10.44
N THR A 254 25.94 20.59 9.34
CA THR A 254 24.72 20.39 8.55
C THR A 254 24.81 19.12 7.71
N ASN A 255 25.98 18.83 7.14
CA ASN A 255 26.24 17.58 6.43
C ASN A 255 26.04 16.36 7.35
N ARG A 256 26.57 16.41 8.58
CA ARG A 256 26.35 15.38 9.60
C ARG A 256 24.87 15.19 9.95
N GLN A 257 24.09 16.28 10.02
CA GLN A 257 22.64 16.18 10.23
C GLN A 257 21.93 15.51 9.04
N LEU A 258 22.32 15.84 7.79
CA LEU A 258 21.80 15.20 6.59
C LEU A 258 22.09 13.69 6.58
N LEU A 259 23.31 13.29 6.92
CA LEU A 259 23.70 11.87 7.00
C LEU A 259 22.88 11.11 8.05
N LEU A 260 22.67 11.68 9.25
CA LEU A 260 21.82 11.07 10.29
C LEU A 260 20.35 10.91 9.85
N GLN A 261 19.82 11.80 9.00
CA GLN A 261 18.49 11.63 8.40
C GLN A 261 18.49 10.57 7.28
N PHE A 262 19.57 10.50 6.49
CA PHE A 262 19.73 9.48 5.46
C PHE A 262 19.88 8.07 6.03
N GLU A 263 20.58 7.89 7.15
CA GLU A 263 20.65 6.60 7.86
C GLU A 263 19.27 6.09 8.28
N ARG A 264 18.40 6.96 8.80
CA ARG A 264 17.00 6.63 9.13
C ARG A 264 16.21 6.20 7.90
N LEU A 265 16.42 6.87 6.77
CA LEU A 265 15.79 6.53 5.48
C LEU A 265 16.21 5.13 5.01
N VAL A 266 17.52 4.83 5.08
CA VAL A 266 18.07 3.51 4.73
C VAL A 266 17.50 2.41 5.63
N VAL A 267 17.44 2.63 6.95
CA VAL A 267 16.84 1.69 7.91
C VAL A 267 15.38 1.41 7.57
N LEU A 268 14.57 2.45 7.35
CA LEU A 268 13.15 2.31 7.01
C LEU A 268 12.96 1.52 5.70
N ASP A 269 13.60 1.97 4.61
CA ASP A 269 13.43 1.37 3.29
C ASP A 269 13.90 -0.08 3.23
N TYR A 270 14.97 -0.41 3.97
CA TYR A 270 15.47 -1.78 4.05
C TYR A 270 14.49 -2.68 4.80
N ILE A 271 13.98 -2.24 5.95
CA ILE A 271 13.03 -3.01 6.79
C ILE A 271 11.70 -3.25 6.06
N ILE A 272 11.13 -2.23 5.42
CA ILE A 272 9.87 -2.39 4.66
C ILE A 272 10.08 -2.99 3.25
N ARG A 273 11.35 -3.26 2.88
CA ARG A 273 11.80 -3.67 1.55
C ARG A 273 11.16 -2.83 0.44
N ASN A 274 11.34 -1.51 0.53
CA ASN A 274 10.74 -0.58 -0.42
C ASN A 274 11.17 -0.89 -1.87
N THR A 275 10.20 -0.88 -2.79
CA THR A 275 10.37 -1.23 -4.21
C THR A 275 10.26 -0.03 -5.15
N GLY A 276 10.12 1.17 -4.60
CA GLY A 276 9.93 2.41 -5.37
C GLY A 276 10.27 3.66 -4.58
N ARG A 277 11.46 3.66 -3.96
CA ARG A 277 12.11 4.88 -3.50
C ARG A 277 12.63 5.67 -4.69
#